data_AF-A0A8S0FWT4-F1
#
_entry.id   AF-A0A8S0FWT4-F1
#
_cell.length_a   1.000
_cell.length_b   1.000
_cell.length_c   1.000
_cell.angle_alpha   90.00
_cell.angle_beta   90.00
_cell.angle_gamma   90.00
#
_symmetry.space_group_name_H-M   'P 1'
#
loop_
_entity.id
_entity.type
_entity.pdbx_description
1 polymer ?
#
loop_
_entity_poly.entity_id
_entity_poly.type
_entity_poly.pdbx_seq_one_letter_code
_entity_poly.pdbx_strand_id
1 'polypeptide(L)' 'MAPKLLIIDEIGYLPFSLEEAKLFFQVIAKRYERSAMILDSNLPARSALLS' A
#
# COMPACT_ATOMS: atom_id res chain seq x y z
N MET A 1 -7.09 4.10 19.02
CA MET A 1 -6.19 5.18 18.55
C MET A 1 -5.56 4.71 17.25
N ALA A 2 -5.53 5.52 16.20
CA ALA A 2 -4.90 5.19 14.91
C ALA A 2 -3.61 6.01 14.73
N PRO A 3 -2.58 5.48 14.04
CA PRO A 3 -1.33 6.20 13.84
C PRO A 3 -1.51 7.39 12.89
N LYS A 4 -0.91 8.54 13.25
CA LYS A 4 -0.93 9.77 12.44
C LYS A 4 -0.15 9.61 11.13
N LEU A 5 0.92 8.79 11.15
CA LEU A 5 1.76 8.44 10.01
C LEU A 5 1.88 6.92 9.93
N LEU A 6 1.69 6.37 8.74
CA LEU A 6 1.94 4.96 8.45
C LEU A 6 3.07 4.90 7.41
N ILE A 7 4.13 4.16 7.72
CA ILE A 7 5.24 3.91 6.80
C ILE A 7 5.20 2.43 6.47
N ILE A 8 5.23 2.10 5.18
CA ILE A 8 5.34 0.72 4.70
C ILE A 8 6.53 0.67 3.75
N ASP A 9 7.53 -0.12 4.15
CA ASP A 9 8.78 -0.32 3.43
C ASP A 9 8.70 -1.61 2.58
N GLU A 10 9.46 -1.67 1.51
CA GLU A 10 9.70 -2.80 0.61
C GLU A 10 8.44 -3.43 -0.02
N ILE A 11 7.44 -2.63 -0.37
CA ILE A 11 6.25 -3.19 -1.03
C ILE A 11 6.61 -3.82 -2.37
N GLY A 12 6.08 -5.02 -2.62
CA GLY A 12 6.19 -5.69 -3.91
C GLY A 12 7.35 -6.66 -4.08
N TYR A 13 8.10 -6.94 -3.01
CA TYR A 13 9.10 -8.02 -3.04
C TYR A 13 8.45 -9.42 -3.05
N LEU A 14 7.35 -9.56 -2.31
CA LEU A 14 6.51 -10.77 -2.32
C LEU A 14 5.23 -10.50 -3.12
N PRO A 15 4.82 -11.44 -3.98
CA PRO A 15 3.55 -11.31 -4.68
C PRO A 15 2.41 -11.38 -3.67
N PHE A 16 1.56 -10.35 -3.66
CA PHE A 16 0.31 -10.40 -2.91
C PHE A 16 -0.63 -11.41 -3.55
N SER A 17 -1.27 -12.22 -2.71
CA SER A 17 -2.54 -12.85 -3.08
C SER A 17 -3.62 -11.78 -3.29
N LEU A 18 -4.69 -12.13 -4.02
CA LEU A 18 -5.83 -11.24 -4.24
C LEU A 18 -6.44 -10.72 -2.93
N GLU A 19 -6.44 -11.54 -1.88
CA GLU A 19 -7.01 -11.20 -0.59
C GLU A 19 -6.12 -10.20 0.18
N GLU A 20 -4.81 -10.41 0.18
CA GLU A 20 -3.84 -9.49 0.78
C GLU A 20 -3.85 -8.13 0.07
N ALA A 21 -3.94 -8.14 -1.27
CA ALA A 21 -4.07 -6.91 -2.05
C ALA A 21 -5.35 -6.14 -1.66
N LYS A 22 -6.49 -6.83 -1.50
CA LYS A 22 -7.75 -6.20 -1.05
C LYS A 22 -7.60 -5.56 0.33
N LEU A 23 -6.99 -6.27 1.29
CA LEU A 23 -6.76 -5.73 2.63
C LEU A 23 -5.85 -4.50 2.60
N PHE A 24 -4.80 -4.55 1.79
CA PHE A 24 -3.89 -3.42 1.57
C PHE A 24 -4.63 -2.20 1.00
N PHE A 25 -5.45 -2.38 -0.03
CA PHE A 25 -6.28 -1.31 -0.59
C PHE A 25 -7.30 -0.75 0.42
N GLN A 26 -7.86 -1.58 1.30
CA GLN A 26 -8.74 -1.09 2.36
C GLN A 26 -8.01 -0.16 3.35
N VAL A 27 -6.75 -0.46 3.67
CA VAL A 27 -5.92 0.42 4.52
C VAL A 27 -5.64 1.75 3.82
N ILE A 28 -5.26 1.72 2.54
CA ILE A 28 -5.06 2.93 1.74
C ILE A 28 -6.33 3.77 1.71
N ALA A 29 -7.47 3.17 1.35
CA ALA A 29 -8.76 3.86 1.24
C ALA A 29 -9.19 4.50 2.56
N LYS A 30 -8.94 3.83 3.70
CA LYS A 30 -9.23 4.39 5.03
C LYS A 30 -8.35 5.58 5.41
N ARG A 31 -7.18 5.71 4.80
CA ARG A 31 -6.18 6.75 5.12
C ARG A 31 -6.11 7.86 4.08
N TYR A 32 -6.61 7.61 2.87
CA TYR A 32 -6.75 8.59 1.80
C TYR A 32 -7.46 9.86 2.33
N GLU A 33 -6.83 11.01 2.13
CA GLU A 33 -7.26 12.35 2.61
C GLU A 33 -7.45 12.50 4.13
N ARG A 34 -7.18 11.47 4.94
CA ARG A 34 -7.39 11.48 6.39
C ARG A 34 -6.10 11.50 7.20
N SER A 35 -5.04 10.88 6.70
CA SER A 35 -3.78 10.73 7.44
C SER A 35 -2.60 10.44 6.52
N ALA A 36 -1.41 10.90 6.90
CA ALA A 36 -0.21 10.73 6.09
C ALA A 36 0.18 9.25 5.94
N MET A 37 0.67 8.89 4.76
CA MET A 37 1.20 7.58 4.45
C MET A 37 2.45 7.74 3.58
N ILE A 38 3.51 7.03 3.92
CA ILE A 38 4.72 6.89 3.10
C ILE A 38 4.80 5.43 2.69
N LEU A 39 4.93 5.20 1.39
CA LEU A 39 5.12 3.89 0.80
C LEU A 39 6.39 3.96 -0.03
N ASP A 40 7.27 3.00 0.14
CA ASP A 40 8.29 2.70 -0.85
C ASP A 40 8.04 1.31 -1.44
N SER A 41 8.65 1.08 -2.59
CA SER A 41 8.52 -0.16 -3.33
C SER A 41 9.75 -0.35 -4.19
N ASN A 42 10.18 -1.61 -4.30
CA ASN A 42 11.24 -1.98 -5.23
C ASN A 42 10.67 -2.35 -6.62
N LEU A 43 9.35 -2.22 -6.82
CA LEU A 43 8.69 -2.46 -8.10
C LEU A 43 8.52 -1.15 -8.90
N PRO A 44 8.70 -1.19 -10.23
CA PRO A 44 8.37 -0.06 -11.08
C PRO A 44 6.87 0.26 -10.99
N ALA A 45 6.50 1.49 -10.64
CA ALA A 45 5.11 1.94 -10.52
C ALA A 45 4.27 1.70 -11.80
N ARG A 46 4.91 1.60 -12.97
CA ARG A 46 4.26 1.30 -14.26
C ARG A 46 3.75 -0.15 -14.37
N SER A 47 4.31 -1.09 -13.61
CA SER A 47 3.91 -2.51 -13.66
C SER A 47 2.58 -2.77 -12.93
N ALA A 48 2.27 -1.99 -11.89
CA ALA A 48 1.10 -2.22 -11.03
C ALA A 48 -0.23 -1.70 -11.63
N LEU A 49 -0.18 -0.90 -12.71
CA LEU A 49 -1.37 -0.35 -13.38
C LEU A 49 -1.81 -1.17 -14.62
N LEU A 50 -1.06 -2.19 -15.00
CA LEU A 50 -1.29 -2.98 -16.22
C LEU A 50 -1.54 -4.48 -15.95
N SER A 51 -1.67 -4.88 -14.69
CA SER A 51 -1.94 -6.27 -14.26
C SER A 51 -3.30 -6.40 -13.60
#